data_AF-A0A660WPY7-F1
#
_entry.id   AF-A0A660WPY7-F1
#
_cell.length_a   1.000
_cell.length_b   1.000
_cell.length_c   1.000
_cell.angle_alpha   90.00
_cell.angle_beta   90.00
_cell.angle_gamma   90.00
#
_symmetry.space_group_name_H-M   'P 1'
#
loop_
_entity.id
_entity.type
_entity.pdbx_description
1 polymer ?
#
loop_
_entity_poly.entity_id
_entity_poly.type
_entity_poly.pdbx_seq_one_letter_code
_entity_poly.pdbx_strand_id
1 'polypeptide(L)'
;EMDEIKRTFTVYGDDKLNINTVNQEVFDIVVTAYNLDNIKNDLWQIRERGDYFESLIPDYIAQLVYGKNFDDLSVDIQNSIQKLNNFFKVSSDYFRIYLVATTNRGIKKEVAVVIKRESGFNILNWKENFWTQ
;
A
#
# COMPACT_ATOMS: atom_id res chain seq x y z
N GLU A 1 -8.87 -2.74 21.40
CA GLU A 1 -8.29 -1.41 21.07
C GLU A 1 -6.80 -1.47 20.71
N MET A 2 -5.85 -1.72 21.63
CA MET A 2 -4.41 -1.65 21.28
C MET A 2 -3.92 -2.73 20.27
N ASP A 3 -4.56 -3.90 20.26
CA ASP A 3 -4.26 -4.96 19.28
C ASP A 3 -4.86 -4.71 17.89
N GLU A 4 -5.89 -3.86 17.81
CA GLU A 4 -6.55 -3.49 16.56
C GLU A 4 -5.67 -2.51 15.78
N ILE A 5 -5.17 -1.47 16.47
CA ILE A 5 -4.26 -0.47 15.90
C ILE A 5 -2.97 -1.11 15.35
N LYS A 6 -2.43 -2.13 16.02
CA LYS A 6 -1.24 -2.88 15.55
C LYS A 6 -1.49 -3.69 14.27
N ARG A 7 -2.74 -4.10 14.00
CA ARG A 7 -3.10 -4.78 12.74
C ARG A 7 -3.22 -3.78 11.59
N THR A 8 -3.66 -2.56 11.89
CA THR A 8 -3.99 -1.55 10.89
C THR A 8 -2.76 -0.77 10.40
N PHE A 9 -1.76 -0.53 11.26
CA PHE A 9 -0.59 0.28 10.89
C PHE A 9 0.74 -0.41 11.17
N THR A 10 1.66 -0.32 10.21
CA THR A 10 3.09 -0.57 10.45
C THR A 10 3.88 0.55 9.79
N VAL A 11 4.57 1.35 10.59
CA VAL A 11 5.37 2.47 10.11
C VAL A 11 6.81 2.00 9.93
N TYR A 12 7.21 1.89 8.67
CA TYR A 12 8.62 1.89 8.26
C TYR A 12 8.89 3.25 7.59
N GLY A 13 10.14 3.70 7.51
CA GLY A 13 10.55 5.09 7.19
C GLY A 13 10.14 5.70 5.84
N ASP A 14 9.05 5.23 5.23
CA ASP A 14 8.31 5.86 4.14
C ASP A 14 7.37 6.96 4.62
N ASP A 15 7.28 8.03 3.84
CA ASP A 15 6.29 9.11 4.01
C ASP A 15 4.98 8.85 3.24
N LYS A 16 4.96 7.83 2.36
CA LYS A 16 3.83 7.52 1.47
C LYS A 16 3.39 6.06 1.53
N LEU A 17 2.09 5.85 1.35
CA LEU A 17 1.48 4.53 1.32
C LEU A 17 1.51 3.94 -0.09
N ASN A 18 1.77 2.64 -0.20
CA ASN A 18 1.64 1.97 -1.49
C ASN A 18 0.14 1.77 -1.82
N ILE A 19 -0.36 2.50 -2.81
CA ILE A 19 -1.77 2.46 -3.23
C ILE A 19 -2.22 1.06 -3.64
N ASN A 20 -1.30 0.24 -4.17
CA ASN A 20 -1.60 -1.11 -4.66
C ASN A 20 -1.80 -2.12 -3.51
N THR A 21 -1.21 -1.86 -2.33
CA THR A 21 -1.19 -2.83 -1.21
C THR A 21 -1.80 -2.31 0.08
N VAL A 22 -2.14 -1.01 0.16
CA VAL A 22 -2.83 -0.44 1.34
C VAL A 22 -4.17 -1.16 1.57
N ASN A 23 -4.51 -1.42 2.83
CA ASN A 23 -5.82 -2.01 3.15
C ASN A 23 -6.94 -0.95 2.99
N GLN A 24 -8.19 -1.40 2.91
CA GLN A 24 -9.34 -0.51 2.65
C GLN A 24 -9.55 0.53 3.75
N GLU A 25 -9.46 0.11 5.01
CA GLU A 25 -9.67 0.98 6.16
C GLU A 25 -8.69 2.17 6.16
N VAL A 26 -7.40 1.90 5.95
CA VAL A 26 -6.37 2.96 5.87
C VAL A 26 -6.55 3.82 4.62
N PHE A 27 -6.91 3.21 3.49
CA PHE A 27 -7.21 3.96 2.27
C PHE A 27 -8.36 4.94 2.47
N ASP A 28 -9.47 4.48 3.06
CA ASP A 28 -10.64 5.31 3.35
C ASP A 28 -10.29 6.47 4.29
N ILE A 29 -9.52 6.20 5.36
CA ILE A 29 -9.08 7.23 6.32
C ILE A 29 -8.25 8.31 5.60
N VAL A 30 -7.27 7.89 4.79
CA VAL A 30 -6.36 8.82 4.09
C VAL A 30 -7.11 9.65 3.06
N VAL A 31 -7.93 9.00 2.23
CA VAL A 31 -8.71 9.69 1.20
C VAL A 31 -9.67 10.72 1.81
N THR A 32 -10.35 10.36 2.90
CA THR A 32 -11.24 11.28 3.61
C THR A 32 -10.47 12.45 4.22
N ALA A 33 -9.35 12.17 4.91
CA ALA A 33 -8.55 13.19 5.60
C ALA A 33 -7.99 14.25 4.63
N TYR A 34 -7.77 13.89 3.37
CA TYR A 34 -7.23 14.78 2.34
C TYR A 34 -8.25 15.28 1.33
N ASN A 35 -9.55 15.09 1.60
CA ASN A 35 -10.67 15.52 0.75
C ASN A 35 -10.57 14.96 -0.68
N LEU A 36 -10.29 13.66 -0.82
CA LEU A 36 -10.23 12.95 -2.10
C LEU A 36 -11.47 12.06 -2.33
N ASP A 37 -12.55 12.28 -1.58
CA ASP A 37 -13.76 11.46 -1.60
C ASP A 37 -14.39 11.35 -2.99
N ASN A 38 -14.24 12.40 -3.81
CA ASN A 38 -14.77 12.47 -5.18
C ASN A 38 -14.12 11.48 -6.17
N ILE A 39 -12.94 10.94 -5.85
CA ILE A 39 -12.23 9.95 -6.68
C ILE A 39 -12.04 8.61 -5.96
N LYS A 40 -12.48 8.51 -4.70
CA LYS A 40 -12.24 7.37 -3.81
C LYS A 40 -12.68 6.04 -4.40
N ASN A 41 -13.96 5.98 -4.78
CA ASN A 41 -14.58 4.75 -5.25
C ASN A 41 -14.00 4.32 -6.60
N ASP A 42 -13.69 5.28 -7.47
CA ASP A 42 -13.12 4.99 -8.79
C ASP A 42 -11.72 4.37 -8.64
N LEU A 43 -10.88 4.94 -7.78
CA LEU A 43 -9.55 4.38 -7.46
C LEU A 43 -9.65 2.98 -6.82
N TRP A 44 -10.59 2.79 -5.89
CA TRP A 44 -10.76 1.50 -5.21
C TRP A 44 -11.22 0.41 -6.20
N GLN A 45 -12.13 0.73 -7.11
CA GLN A 45 -12.64 -0.21 -8.11
C GLN A 45 -11.55 -0.73 -9.06
N ILE A 46 -10.54 0.09 -9.40
CA ILE A 46 -9.40 -0.37 -10.20
C ILE A 46 -8.74 -1.58 -9.52
N ARG A 47 -8.52 -1.51 -8.20
CA ARG A 47 -7.91 -2.60 -7.42
C ARG A 47 -8.83 -3.81 -7.29
N GLU A 48 -10.12 -3.60 -7.03
CA GLU A 48 -11.08 -4.70 -6.90
C GLU A 48 -11.23 -5.53 -8.18
N ARG A 49 -11.00 -4.91 -9.35
CA ARG A 49 -11.03 -5.58 -10.65
C ARG A 49 -9.72 -6.30 -10.99
N GLY A 50 -8.73 -6.29 -10.09
CA GLY A 50 -7.45 -6.97 -10.27
C GLY A 50 -6.42 -6.18 -11.08
N ASP A 51 -6.70 -4.91 -11.37
CA ASP A 51 -5.75 -4.00 -12.01
C ASP A 51 -4.87 -3.32 -10.95
N TYR A 52 -3.79 -2.65 -11.37
CA TYR A 52 -2.85 -1.99 -10.48
C TYR A 52 -2.31 -0.69 -11.07
N PHE A 53 -1.92 0.23 -10.18
CA PHE A 53 -1.35 1.51 -10.57
C PHE A 53 0.15 1.36 -10.86
N GLU A 54 0.56 1.60 -12.10
CA GLU A 54 1.98 1.67 -12.50
C GLU A 54 2.59 3.05 -12.26
N SER A 55 1.75 4.07 -12.27
CA SER A 55 2.13 5.46 -12.08
C SER A 55 1.02 6.21 -11.37
N LEU A 56 1.39 7.33 -10.75
CA LEU A 56 0.46 8.31 -10.17
C LEU A 56 0.53 9.64 -10.92
N ILE A 57 1.13 9.66 -12.12
CA ILE A 57 1.13 10.84 -13.01
C ILE A 57 -0.33 11.15 -13.39
N PRO A 58 -0.75 12.43 -13.38
CA PRO A 58 -2.15 12.79 -13.61
C PRO A 58 -2.78 12.23 -14.89
N ASP A 59 -2.07 12.30 -16.03
CA ASP A 59 -2.57 11.75 -17.31
C ASP A 59 -2.79 10.24 -17.26
N TYR A 60 -1.89 9.51 -16.60
CA TYR A 60 -2.02 8.08 -16.45
C TYR A 60 -3.26 7.73 -15.61
N ILE A 61 -3.47 8.44 -14.50
CA ILE A 61 -4.64 8.23 -13.64
C ILE A 61 -5.93 8.60 -14.38
N ALA A 62 -5.94 9.72 -15.11
CA ALA A 62 -7.08 10.14 -15.90
C ALA A 62 -7.47 9.06 -16.93
N GLN A 63 -6.48 8.50 -17.63
CA GLN A 63 -6.72 7.47 -18.63
C GLN A 63 -7.16 6.15 -18.00
N LEU A 64 -6.50 5.71 -16.92
CA LEU A 64 -6.80 4.44 -16.26
C LEU A 64 -8.18 4.44 -15.60
N VAL A 65 -8.52 5.52 -14.89
CA VAL A 65 -9.72 5.62 -14.06
C VAL A 65 -10.92 6.09 -14.88
N TYR A 66 -10.73 7.05 -15.78
CA TYR A 66 -11.83 7.73 -16.47
C TYR A 66 -11.84 7.52 -17.98
N GLY A 67 -10.79 6.94 -18.58
CA GLY A 67 -10.68 6.78 -20.03
C GLY A 67 -10.64 8.10 -20.80
N LYS A 68 -10.11 9.16 -20.16
CA LYS A 68 -10.07 10.54 -20.69
C LYS A 68 -8.69 11.15 -20.50
N ASN A 69 -8.39 12.20 -21.27
CA ASN A 69 -7.26 13.06 -20.95
C ASN A 69 -7.50 13.81 -19.64
N PHE A 70 -6.43 14.15 -18.94
CA PHE A 70 -6.52 14.87 -17.66
C PHE A 70 -7.25 16.22 -17.81
N ASP A 71 -6.95 16.96 -18.87
CA ASP A 71 -7.54 18.28 -19.13
C ASP A 71 -9.05 18.23 -19.44
N ASP A 72 -9.57 17.05 -19.81
CA ASP A 72 -11.00 16.83 -20.11
C ASP A 72 -11.83 16.48 -18.86
N LEU A 73 -11.20 16.36 -17.69
CA LEU A 73 -11.86 16.09 -16.42
C LEU A 73 -12.38 17.38 -15.77
N SER A 74 -13.31 17.26 -14.81
CA SER A 74 -13.72 18.42 -14.03
C SER A 74 -12.57 18.93 -13.16
N VAL A 75 -12.54 20.24 -12.90
CA VAL A 75 -11.51 20.88 -12.07
C VAL A 75 -11.37 20.19 -10.71
N ASP A 76 -12.47 19.73 -10.11
CA ASP A 76 -12.45 19.03 -8.83
C ASP A 76 -11.75 17.67 -8.90
N ILE A 77 -11.97 16.91 -9.99
CA ILE A 77 -11.28 15.62 -10.19
C ILE A 77 -9.80 15.87 -10.49
N GLN A 78 -9.50 16.86 -11.33
CA GLN A 78 -8.13 17.24 -11.66
C GLN A 78 -7.32 17.56 -10.37
N ASN A 79 -7.89 18.41 -9.52
CA ASN A 79 -7.30 18.80 -8.24
C ASN A 79 -7.09 17.60 -7.31
N SER A 80 -8.02 16.64 -7.26
CA SER A 80 -7.87 15.45 -6.44
C SER A 80 -6.80 14.50 -6.98
N ILE A 81 -6.73 14.27 -8.29
CA ILE A 81 -5.70 13.44 -8.92
C ILE A 81 -4.30 14.01 -8.65
N GLN A 82 -4.11 15.33 -8.79
CA GLN A 82 -2.82 15.99 -8.55
C GLN A 82 -2.28 15.78 -7.13
N LYS A 83 -3.18 15.60 -6.15
CA LYS A 83 -2.79 15.38 -4.74
C LYS A 83 -2.35 13.94 -4.46
N LEU A 84 -2.63 12.96 -5.32
CA LEU A 84 -2.35 11.55 -5.04
C LEU A 84 -0.88 11.28 -4.70
N ASN A 85 0.03 11.90 -5.46
CA ASN A 85 1.48 11.77 -5.25
C ASN A 85 1.98 12.31 -3.91
N ASN A 86 1.17 13.08 -3.17
CA ASN A 86 1.57 13.58 -1.85
C ASN A 86 1.45 12.51 -0.77
N PHE A 87 0.59 11.51 -0.97
CA PHE A 87 0.23 10.53 0.07
C PHE A 87 0.46 9.09 -0.37
N PHE A 88 0.42 8.85 -1.67
CA PHE A 88 0.55 7.52 -2.25
C PHE A 88 1.79 7.39 -3.11
N LYS A 89 2.20 6.14 -3.27
CA LYS A 89 3.19 5.67 -4.23
C LYS A 89 2.75 4.31 -4.77
N VAL A 90 3.44 3.82 -5.81
CA VAL A 90 3.06 2.55 -6.48
C VAL A 90 3.94 1.35 -6.08
N SER A 91 5.05 1.60 -5.40
CA SER A 91 6.04 0.59 -5.04
C SER A 91 6.42 0.69 -3.56
N SER A 92 6.95 -0.40 -3.00
CA SER A 92 7.44 -0.46 -1.62
C SER A 92 8.90 -0.90 -1.63
N ASP A 93 9.71 -0.27 -0.79
CA ASP A 93 11.08 -0.74 -0.51
C ASP A 93 11.13 -1.63 0.73
N TYR A 94 10.11 -1.57 1.59
CA TYR A 94 10.01 -2.34 2.82
C TYR A 94 9.07 -3.52 2.65
N PHE A 95 9.53 -4.69 3.08
CA PHE A 95 8.79 -5.95 3.02
C PHE A 95 8.84 -6.66 4.37
N ARG A 96 7.76 -7.37 4.69
CA ARG A 96 7.71 -8.27 5.85
C ARG A 96 7.56 -9.69 5.35
N ILE A 97 8.55 -10.52 5.64
CA ILE A 97 8.57 -11.93 5.28
C ILE A 97 8.13 -12.74 6.50
N TYR A 98 7.08 -13.53 6.32
CA TYR A 98 6.64 -14.52 7.30
C TYR A 98 7.17 -15.89 6.87
N LEU A 99 8.06 -16.46 7.67
CA LEU A 99 8.61 -17.80 7.45
C LEU A 99 7.85 -18.77 8.34
N VAL A 100 7.29 -19.82 7.74
CA VAL A 100 6.61 -20.90 8.45
C VAL A 100 7.28 -22.21 8.06
N ALA A 101 7.95 -22.85 9.01
CA ALA A 101 8.62 -24.12 8.81
C ALA A 101 7.90 -25.23 9.57
N THR A 102 7.44 -26.25 8.84
CA THR A 102 6.85 -27.47 9.42
C THR A 102 7.94 -28.53 9.52
N THR A 103 8.16 -29.04 10.73
CA THR A 103 9.17 -30.06 11.02
C THR A 103 8.54 -31.24 11.75
N ASN A 104 9.30 -32.33 11.92
CA ASN A 104 8.92 -33.44 12.79
C ASN A 104 8.80 -33.05 14.28
N ARG A 105 9.29 -31.86 14.67
CA ARG A 105 9.21 -31.31 16.03
C ARG A 105 8.08 -30.30 16.23
N GLY A 106 7.28 -30.03 15.19
CA GLY A 106 6.21 -29.03 15.20
C GLY A 106 6.45 -27.89 14.21
N ILE A 107 5.71 -26.78 14.40
CA ILE A 107 5.71 -25.62 13.50
C ILE A 107 6.56 -24.50 14.12
N LYS A 108 7.52 -23.97 13.36
CA LYS A 108 8.27 -22.74 13.68
C LYS A 108 7.76 -21.60 12.83
N LYS A 109 7.52 -20.44 13.46
CA LYS A 109 7.09 -19.21 12.77
C LYS A 109 8.10 -18.09 13.06
N GLU A 110 8.62 -17.48 12.02
CA GLU A 110 9.57 -16.36 12.12
C GLU A 110 9.11 -15.21 11.26
N VAL A 111 9.53 -14.01 11.63
CA VAL A 111 9.20 -12.78 10.91
C VAL A 111 10.46 -11.99 10.68
N ALA A 112 10.76 -11.73 9.41
CA ALA A 112 11.83 -10.82 9.00
C ALA A 112 11.24 -9.54 8.39
N VAL A 113 11.84 -8.40 8.71
CA VAL A 113 11.62 -7.14 8.00
C VAL A 113 12.81 -6.94 7.08
N VAL A 114 12.54 -6.66 5.82
CA VAL A 114 13.54 -6.59 4.75
C VAL A 114 13.38 -5.27 4.01
N ILE A 115 14.50 -4.66 3.62
CA ILE A 115 14.54 -3.46 2.78
C ILE A 115 15.21 -3.78 1.44
N LYS A 116 14.62 -3.29 0.36
CA LYS A 116 15.20 -3.30 -0.98
C LYS A 116 16.24 -2.19 -1.10
N ARG A 117 17.39 -2.53 -1.65
CA ARG A 117 18.51 -1.64 -1.99
C ARG A 117 18.89 -1.88 -3.45
N GLU A 118 19.73 -1.02 -4.01
CA GLU A 118 20.20 -1.16 -5.40
C GLU A 118 20.85 -2.54 -5.67
N SER A 119 21.59 -3.06 -4.69
CA SER A 119 22.32 -4.33 -4.81
C SER A 119 21.55 -5.57 -4.34
N GLY A 120 20.25 -5.44 -3.99
CA GLY A 120 19.43 -6.56 -3.52
C GLY A 120 18.60 -6.26 -2.28
N PHE A 121 18.45 -7.24 -1.38
CA PHE A 121 17.60 -7.15 -0.19
C PHE A 121 18.42 -7.34 1.09
N ASN A 122 18.22 -6.45 2.06
CA ASN A 122 18.87 -6.51 3.37
C ASN A 122 17.85 -6.77 4.47
N ILE A 123 18.18 -7.65 5.41
CA ILE A 123 17.36 -7.89 6.60
C ILE A 123 17.59 -6.75 7.60
N LEU A 124 16.53 -6.02 7.94
CA LEU A 124 16.55 -4.95 8.94
C LEU A 124 16.29 -5.47 10.36
N ASN A 125 15.38 -6.43 10.49
CA ASN A 125 14.99 -6.98 11.78
C ASN A 125 14.55 -8.44 11.59
N TRP A 126 14.86 -9.29 12.55
CA TRP A 126 14.44 -10.68 12.60
C TRP A 126 13.88 -10.99 13.98
N LYS A 127 12.61 -11.39 14.03
CA LYS A 127 11.96 -11.86 15.26
C LYS A 127 11.66 -13.33 15.14
N GLU A 128 12.26 -14.11 16.04
CA GLU A 128 11.94 -15.52 16.23
C GLU A 128 10.78 -15.66 17.22
N ASN A 129 9.81 -16.53 16.92
CA ASN A 129 8.89 -17.04 17.93
C ASN A 129 9.26 -18.48 18.28
N PHE A 130 9.06 -18.84 19.56
CA PHE A 130 9.29 -20.19 20.05
C PHE A 130 8.33 -21.20 19.42
N TRP A 131 8.78 -22.46 19.35
CA TRP A 131 8.02 -23.60 18.86
C TRP A 131 6.63 -23.66 19.49
N THR A 132 5.60 -23.64 18.66
CA THR A 132 4.25 -24.01 19.08
C THR A 132 4.07 -25.49 18.77
N GLN A 133 3.86 -26.30 19.81
CA GLN A 133 3.37 -27.68 19.68
C GLN A 133 1.96 -27.68 19.09
#